data_AF-A0A174L8N3-F1
#
_entry.id   AF-A0A174L8N3-F1
#
_cell.length_a   1.000
_cell.length_b   1.000
_cell.length_c   1.000
_cell.angle_alpha   90.00
_cell.angle_beta   90.00
_cell.angle_gamma   90.00
#
_symmetry.space_group_name_H-M   'P 1'
#
loop_
_entity.id
_entity.type
_entity.pdbx_description
1 polymer ?
#
loop_
_entity_poly.entity_id
_entity_poly.type
_entity_poly.pdbx_seq_one_letter_code
_entity_poly.pdbx_strand_id
1 'polypeptide(L)'
;MNTEKDILLRRIANHLILHSIDIEDIGLFHGKMGVVLFFAHYARYTDSAIYDDFAGELLEEICENIPETLPINLETGLCGIGWGIEYLIQNGFMEGDSNEILTEIDKKVMERDLRRIKDLSLETGLMGISSYINIRINNADITAIHTNFDDLFLLEWNLICNNKIILDKKQAILQIIGSFPKNEDIHSWELGLHQGSSGYGLRWILEETPVYSG
;
A
#
# COMPACT_ATOMS: atom_id res chain seq x y z
N MET A 1 -11.79 23.32 6.98
CA MET A 1 -12.03 22.13 7.80
C MET A 1 -13.48 21.74 7.65
N ASN A 2 -13.75 20.54 7.11
CA ASN A 2 -15.09 19.98 7.09
C ASN A 2 -15.25 19.20 8.39
N THR A 3 -15.97 19.79 9.35
CA THR A 3 -16.06 19.30 10.74
C THR A 3 -16.49 17.83 10.83
N GLU A 4 -17.32 17.35 9.91
CA GLU A 4 -17.76 15.94 9.88
C GLU A 4 -16.63 14.99 9.45
N LYS A 5 -15.89 15.35 8.39
CA LYS A 5 -14.71 14.61 7.94
C LYS A 5 -13.66 14.53 9.05
N ASP A 6 -13.40 15.64 9.73
CA ASP A 6 -12.40 15.69 10.80
C ASP A 6 -12.80 14.81 12.00
N ILE A 7 -14.07 14.83 12.40
CA ILE A 7 -14.59 13.96 13.47
C ILE A 7 -14.47 12.48 13.07
N LEU A 8 -14.84 12.14 11.84
CA LEU A 8 -14.77 10.77 11.32
C LEU A 8 -13.32 10.26 11.29
N LEU A 9 -12.40 11.00 10.67
CA LEU A 9 -11.00 10.60 10.57
C LEU A 9 -10.36 10.44 11.94
N ARG A 10 -10.68 11.32 12.90
CA ARG A 10 -10.21 11.18 14.29
C ARG A 10 -10.75 9.93 14.97
N ARG A 11 -12.02 9.56 14.73
CA ARG A 11 -12.59 8.31 15.26
C ARG A 11 -11.87 7.08 14.68
N ILE A 12 -11.60 7.09 13.38
CA ILE A 12 -10.84 6.02 12.71
C ILE A 12 -9.42 5.94 13.28
N ALA A 13 -8.71 7.05 13.37
CA ALA A 13 -7.35 7.08 13.92
C ALA A 13 -7.29 6.55 15.36
N ASN A 14 -8.22 6.98 16.22
CA ASN A 14 -8.28 6.47 17.60
C ASN A 14 -8.57 4.97 17.65
N HIS A 15 -9.47 4.48 16.79
CA HIS A 15 -9.77 3.05 16.69
C HIS A 15 -8.53 2.26 16.25
N LEU A 16 -7.82 2.74 15.22
CA LEU A 16 -6.62 2.07 14.73
C LEU A 16 -5.49 2.07 15.77
N ILE A 17 -5.22 3.19 16.47
CA ILE A 17 -4.21 3.25 17.55
C ILE A 17 -4.47 2.20 18.63
N LEU A 18 -5.73 1.98 19.00
CA LEU A 18 -6.10 1.06 20.08
C LEU A 18 -5.97 -0.42 19.70
N HIS A 19 -5.97 -0.76 18.41
CA HIS A 19 -6.10 -2.14 17.96
C HIS A 19 -5.06 -2.59 16.93
N SER A 20 -4.32 -1.69 16.29
CA SER A 20 -3.38 -2.06 15.21
C SER A 20 -2.18 -2.85 15.72
N ILE A 21 -1.80 -2.67 16.99
CA ILE A 21 -0.70 -3.41 17.60
C ILE A 21 -0.98 -4.92 17.68
N ASP A 22 -2.26 -5.30 17.81
CA ASP A 22 -2.72 -6.69 17.88
C ASP A 22 -2.87 -7.35 16.49
N ILE A 23 -2.64 -6.63 15.39
CA ILE A 23 -2.71 -7.19 14.05
C ILE A 23 -1.48 -8.09 13.81
N GLU A 24 -1.73 -9.39 13.61
CA GLU A 24 -0.68 -10.35 13.26
C GLU A 24 -0.23 -10.25 11.80
N ASP A 25 -1.14 -9.90 10.89
CA ASP A 25 -0.82 -9.70 9.48
C ASP A 25 0.00 -8.41 9.28
N ILE A 26 1.15 -8.52 8.65
CA ILE A 26 2.01 -7.36 8.31
C ILE A 26 1.82 -6.88 6.87
N GLY A 27 0.99 -7.58 6.09
CA GLY A 27 0.70 -7.29 4.69
C GLY A 27 -0.12 -6.02 4.47
N LEU A 28 -0.43 -5.76 3.20
CA LEU A 28 -0.98 -4.49 2.75
C LEU A 28 -2.51 -4.39 2.91
N PHE A 29 -3.24 -5.46 2.59
CA PHE A 29 -4.70 -5.41 2.50
C PHE A 29 -5.36 -5.42 3.88
N HIS A 30 -4.99 -6.38 4.71
CA HIS A 30 -5.60 -6.58 6.03
C HIS A 30 -4.63 -6.28 7.18
N GLY A 31 -3.34 -6.09 6.85
CA GLY A 31 -2.26 -5.99 7.80
C GLY A 31 -1.80 -4.58 8.17
N LYS A 32 -0.75 -4.55 8.99
CA LYS A 32 -0.12 -3.33 9.53
C LYS A 32 0.35 -2.36 8.45
N MET A 33 0.84 -2.84 7.31
CA MET A 33 1.28 -1.95 6.22
C MET A 33 0.13 -1.06 5.72
N GLY A 34 -1.09 -1.59 5.69
CA GLY A 34 -2.26 -0.80 5.34
C GLY A 34 -2.56 0.34 6.32
N VAL A 35 -2.35 0.08 7.61
CA VAL A 35 -2.49 1.06 8.70
C VAL A 35 -1.41 2.14 8.60
N VAL A 36 -0.17 1.76 8.29
CA VAL A 36 0.94 2.70 8.04
C VAL A 36 0.57 3.69 6.93
N LEU A 37 0.03 3.21 5.81
CA LEU A 37 -0.37 4.10 4.70
C LEU A 37 -1.44 5.12 5.14
N PHE A 38 -2.41 4.70 5.96
CA PHE A 38 -3.38 5.63 6.51
C PHE A 38 -2.73 6.69 7.40
N PHE A 39 -1.89 6.29 8.36
CA PHE A 39 -1.30 7.24 9.30
C PHE A 39 -0.30 8.19 8.65
N ALA A 40 0.47 7.77 7.66
CA ALA A 40 1.32 8.66 6.88
C ALA A 40 0.52 9.81 6.23
N HIS A 41 -0.63 9.48 5.62
CA HIS A 41 -1.55 10.47 5.07
C HIS A 41 -2.24 11.31 6.16
N TYR A 42 -2.64 10.68 7.26
CA TYR A 42 -3.36 11.35 8.33
C TYR A 42 -2.47 12.33 9.11
N ALA A 43 -1.19 12.00 9.31
CA ALA A 43 -0.19 12.89 9.88
C ALA A 43 -0.05 14.17 9.05
N ARG A 44 0.10 14.02 7.73
CA ARG A 44 0.14 15.15 6.79
C ARG A 44 -1.19 15.93 6.75
N TYR A 45 -2.33 15.25 6.82
CA TYR A 45 -3.65 15.89 6.83
C TYR A 45 -3.88 16.75 8.09
N THR A 46 -3.36 16.32 9.23
CA THR A 46 -3.54 16.99 10.53
C THR A 46 -2.37 17.87 10.95
N ASP A 47 -1.26 17.84 10.21
CA ASP A 47 0.01 18.47 10.57
C ASP A 47 0.49 18.07 11.97
N SER A 48 0.41 16.76 12.28
CA SER A 48 0.68 16.22 13.61
C SER A 48 1.76 15.14 13.57
N ALA A 49 2.94 15.48 14.09
CA ALA A 49 4.09 14.59 14.21
C ALA A 49 3.80 13.30 14.99
N ILE A 50 2.87 13.32 15.96
CA ILE A 50 2.51 12.12 16.73
C ILE A 50 2.01 10.98 15.83
N TYR A 51 1.30 11.31 14.74
CA TYR A 51 0.81 10.30 13.80
C TYR A 51 1.89 9.85 12.81
N ASP A 52 2.88 10.71 12.55
CA ASP A 52 4.06 10.38 11.74
C ASP A 52 4.96 9.40 12.51
N ASP A 53 5.27 9.72 13.77
CA ASP A 53 6.01 8.86 14.70
C ASP A 53 5.34 7.48 14.82
N PHE A 54 4.00 7.46 14.97
CA PHE A 54 3.24 6.21 15.05
C PHE A 54 3.31 5.38 13.75
N ALA A 55 3.25 6.03 12.58
CA ALA A 55 3.41 5.35 11.30
C ALA A 55 4.84 4.78 11.16
N GLY A 56 5.84 5.52 11.63
CA GLY A 56 7.25 5.09 11.66
C GLY A 56 7.47 3.86 12.55
N GLU A 57 6.95 3.87 13.78
CA GLU A 57 7.04 2.74 14.72
C GLU A 57 6.40 1.47 14.14
N LEU A 58 5.20 1.59 13.54
CA LEU A 58 4.55 0.44 12.88
C LEU A 58 5.34 -0.05 11.66
N LEU A 59 5.96 0.84 10.89
CA LEU A 59 6.77 0.46 9.75
C LEU A 59 8.05 -0.26 10.17
N GLU A 60 8.71 0.22 11.24
CA GLU A 60 9.88 -0.44 11.83
C GLU A 60 9.52 -1.86 12.29
N GLU A 61 8.40 -2.02 12.99
CA GLU A 61 7.91 -3.34 13.41
C GLU A 61 7.70 -4.29 12.21
N ILE A 62 7.11 -3.80 11.11
CA ILE A 62 6.93 -4.61 9.90
C ILE A 62 8.29 -5.06 9.34
N CYS A 63 9.22 -4.13 9.20
CA CYS A 63 10.54 -4.38 8.62
C CYS A 63 11.40 -5.34 9.46
N GLU A 64 11.31 -5.26 10.79
CA GLU A 64 12.03 -6.15 11.71
C GLU A 64 11.48 -7.58 11.73
N ASN A 65 10.20 -7.76 11.39
CA ASN A 65 9.49 -9.02 11.57
C ASN A 65 9.09 -9.73 10.26
N ILE A 66 9.67 -9.38 9.12
CA ILE A 66 9.33 -10.01 7.81
C ILE A 66 9.68 -11.50 7.83
N PRO A 67 8.69 -12.42 7.82
CA PRO A 67 8.96 -13.86 7.74
C PRO A 67 9.52 -14.25 6.37
N GLU A 68 10.54 -15.12 6.35
CA GLU A 68 11.08 -15.68 5.09
C GLU A 68 10.03 -16.47 4.28
N THR A 69 8.96 -16.93 4.95
CA THR A 69 7.89 -17.74 4.36
C THR A 69 6.74 -16.93 3.78
N LEU A 70 6.80 -15.60 3.77
CA LEU A 70 5.72 -14.80 3.22
C LEU A 70 5.47 -15.12 1.75
N PRO A 71 4.19 -15.13 1.32
CA PRO A 71 3.87 -15.31 -0.07
C PRO A 71 4.39 -14.14 -0.92
N ILE A 72 4.60 -14.41 -2.20
CA ILE A 72 4.90 -13.37 -3.19
C ILE A 72 3.57 -12.94 -3.81
N ASN A 73 2.85 -12.09 -3.09
CA ASN A 73 1.59 -11.49 -3.52
C ASN A 73 1.39 -10.09 -2.91
N LEU A 74 0.33 -9.40 -3.34
CA LEU A 74 0.07 -8.02 -2.93
C LEU A 74 -0.74 -7.93 -1.63
N GLU A 75 -1.60 -8.91 -1.35
CA GLU A 75 -2.52 -8.88 -0.21
C GLU A 75 -1.80 -8.99 1.14
N THR A 76 -1.13 -10.11 1.35
CA THR A 76 -0.50 -10.51 2.62
C THR A 76 1.03 -10.69 2.50
N GLY A 77 1.57 -10.47 1.30
CA GLY A 77 2.90 -10.89 0.91
C GLY A 77 3.92 -9.79 0.69
N LEU A 78 5.10 -10.21 0.24
CA LEU A 78 6.25 -9.34 0.02
C LEU A 78 5.98 -8.22 -1.00
N CYS A 79 5.16 -8.49 -2.04
CA CYS A 79 4.81 -7.44 -3.00
C CYS A 79 3.95 -6.36 -2.34
N GLY A 80 3.07 -6.71 -1.40
CA GLY A 80 2.26 -5.74 -0.65
C GLY A 80 3.11 -4.82 0.22
N ILE A 81 4.03 -5.41 0.98
CA ILE A 81 4.98 -4.67 1.83
C ILE A 81 5.86 -3.76 0.96
N GLY A 82 6.46 -4.31 -0.10
CA GLY A 82 7.31 -3.53 -1.01
C GLY A 82 6.55 -2.42 -1.75
N TRP A 83 5.31 -2.68 -2.15
CA TRP A 83 4.44 -1.65 -2.76
C TRP A 83 4.15 -0.52 -1.77
N GLY A 84 3.88 -0.85 -0.50
CA GLY A 84 3.67 0.13 0.56
C GLY A 84 4.89 1.01 0.81
N ILE A 85 6.09 0.43 0.89
CA ILE A 85 7.35 1.17 1.07
C ILE A 85 7.62 2.11 -0.12
N GLU A 86 7.52 1.60 -1.35
CA GLU A 86 7.70 2.43 -2.55
C GLU A 86 6.64 3.56 -2.61
N TYR A 87 5.41 3.26 -2.21
CA TYR A 87 4.35 4.26 -2.09
C TYR A 87 4.72 5.37 -1.10
N LEU A 88 5.24 5.03 0.08
CA LEU A 88 5.66 6.00 1.09
C LEU A 88 6.76 6.91 0.56
N ILE A 89 7.79 6.33 -0.08
CA ILE A 89 8.92 7.06 -0.67
C ILE A 89 8.44 8.02 -1.76
N GLN A 90 7.68 7.52 -2.74
CA GLN A 90 7.21 8.35 -3.86
C GLN A 90 6.23 9.46 -3.48
N ASN A 91 5.63 9.39 -2.28
CA ASN A 91 4.75 10.44 -1.78
C ASN A 91 5.45 11.34 -0.75
N GLY A 92 6.75 11.15 -0.51
CA GLY A 92 7.55 11.94 0.44
C GLY A 92 7.15 11.72 1.90
N PHE A 93 6.65 10.53 2.24
CA PHE A 93 6.41 10.12 3.62
C PHE A 93 7.61 9.41 4.25
N MET A 94 8.51 8.89 3.41
CA MET A 94 9.72 8.19 3.82
C MET A 94 10.87 8.64 2.93
N GLU A 95 12.03 8.90 3.53
CA GLU A 95 13.27 9.13 2.79
C GLU A 95 14.08 7.83 2.68
N GLY A 96 14.80 7.66 1.57
CA GLY A 96 15.69 6.53 1.37
C GLY A 96 15.85 6.13 -0.09
N ASP A 97 16.92 5.39 -0.39
CA ASP A 97 17.08 4.76 -1.70
C ASP A 97 16.21 3.50 -1.76
N SER A 98 15.14 3.56 -2.55
CA SER A 98 14.23 2.44 -2.68
C SER A 98 14.88 1.23 -3.34
N ASN A 99 15.96 1.38 -4.12
CA ASN A 99 16.71 0.24 -4.63
C ASN A 99 17.43 -0.49 -3.51
N GLU A 100 18.09 0.21 -2.60
CA GLU A 100 18.74 -0.41 -1.45
C GLU A 100 17.71 -1.10 -0.54
N ILE A 101 16.64 -0.38 -0.17
CA ILE A 101 15.63 -0.87 0.78
C ILE A 101 14.91 -2.12 0.26
N LEU A 102 14.54 -2.14 -1.03
CA LEU A 102 13.69 -3.18 -1.60
C LEU A 102 14.45 -4.27 -2.36
N THR A 103 15.79 -4.28 -2.31
CA THR A 103 16.64 -5.24 -3.03
C THR A 103 16.23 -6.70 -2.81
N GLU A 104 16.01 -7.11 -1.55
CA GLU A 104 15.71 -8.52 -1.25
C GLU A 104 14.30 -8.92 -1.71
N ILE A 105 13.34 -7.99 -1.66
CA ILE A 105 11.99 -8.21 -2.20
C ILE A 105 12.04 -8.32 -3.73
N ASP A 106 12.75 -7.42 -4.40
CA ASP A 106 12.91 -7.45 -5.86
C ASP A 106 13.52 -8.79 -6.31
N LYS A 107 14.58 -9.25 -5.63
CA LYS A 107 15.19 -10.57 -5.89
C LYS A 107 14.20 -11.71 -5.73
N LYS A 108 13.43 -11.72 -4.63
CA LYS A 108 12.40 -12.75 -4.39
C LYS A 108 11.31 -12.76 -5.44
N VAL A 109 10.90 -11.59 -5.92
CA VAL A 109 9.93 -11.47 -7.02
C VAL A 109 10.51 -12.01 -8.32
N MET A 110 11.79 -11.75 -8.62
CA MET A 110 12.46 -12.28 -9.82
C MET A 110 12.62 -13.81 -9.84
N GLU A 111 12.57 -14.49 -8.69
CA GLU A 111 12.57 -15.96 -8.63
C GLU A 111 11.30 -16.57 -9.26
N ARG A 112 10.24 -15.78 -9.53
CA ARG A 112 8.96 -16.26 -10.05
C ARG A 112 8.94 -16.34 -11.58
N ASP A 113 8.62 -17.52 -12.11
CA ASP A 113 8.26 -17.66 -13.53
C ASP A 113 6.83 -17.14 -13.78
N LEU A 114 6.73 -15.87 -14.16
CA LEU A 114 5.46 -15.17 -14.39
C LEU A 114 4.56 -15.87 -15.42
N ARG A 115 5.14 -16.63 -16.37
CA ARG A 115 4.39 -17.36 -17.42
C ARG A 115 3.57 -18.53 -16.87
N ARG A 116 3.92 -19.02 -15.68
CA ARG A 116 3.26 -20.17 -15.05
C ARG A 116 2.16 -19.76 -14.07
N ILE A 117 2.00 -18.47 -13.82
CA ILE A 117 0.98 -17.94 -12.91
C ILE A 117 -0.38 -18.00 -13.61
N LYS A 118 -1.29 -18.83 -13.08
CA LYS A 118 -2.67 -18.97 -13.57
C LYS A 118 -3.63 -18.00 -12.89
N ASP A 119 -3.34 -17.64 -11.65
CA ASP A 119 -4.12 -16.67 -10.89
C ASP A 119 -3.83 -15.26 -11.41
N LEU A 120 -4.87 -14.58 -11.87
CA LEU A 120 -4.80 -13.24 -12.43
C LEU A 120 -5.31 -12.17 -11.47
N SER A 121 -5.65 -12.53 -10.22
CA SER A 121 -6.17 -11.61 -9.21
C SER A 121 -5.15 -10.52 -8.82
N LEU A 122 -5.67 -9.42 -8.25
CA LEU A 122 -4.84 -8.35 -7.70
C LEU A 122 -4.23 -8.76 -6.37
N GLU A 123 -4.98 -9.51 -5.58
CA GLU A 123 -4.69 -9.90 -4.21
C GLU A 123 -3.53 -10.90 -4.18
N THR A 124 -3.69 -12.01 -4.90
CA THR A 124 -2.82 -13.20 -4.82
C THR A 124 -2.07 -13.51 -6.12
N GLY A 125 -2.50 -12.93 -7.23
CA GLY A 125 -2.12 -13.33 -8.58
C GLY A 125 -1.17 -12.39 -9.31
N LEU A 126 -1.13 -12.57 -10.62
CA LEU A 126 -0.25 -11.84 -11.53
C LEU A 126 -0.50 -10.32 -11.51
N MET A 127 -1.76 -9.86 -11.34
CA MET A 127 -2.04 -8.42 -11.28
C MET A 127 -1.41 -7.77 -10.05
N GLY A 128 -1.36 -8.47 -8.92
CA GLY A 128 -0.69 -7.99 -7.71
C GLY A 128 0.81 -7.82 -7.88
N ILE A 129 1.46 -8.86 -8.41
CA ILE A 129 2.89 -8.83 -8.71
C ILE A 129 3.20 -7.72 -9.73
N SER A 130 2.38 -7.60 -10.78
CA SER A 130 2.53 -6.52 -11.76
C SER A 130 2.33 -5.14 -11.17
N SER A 131 1.46 -4.97 -10.17
CA SER A 131 1.27 -3.69 -9.49
C SER A 131 2.52 -3.27 -8.71
N TYR A 132 3.20 -4.21 -8.07
CA TYR A 132 4.50 -3.99 -7.43
C TYR A 132 5.58 -3.62 -8.44
N ILE A 133 5.75 -4.42 -9.51
CA ILE A 133 6.73 -4.10 -10.56
C ILE A 133 6.45 -2.71 -11.14
N ASN A 134 5.18 -2.38 -11.39
CA ASN A 134 4.78 -1.12 -11.98
C ASN A 134 5.12 0.10 -11.12
N ILE A 135 4.87 0.05 -9.80
CA ILE A 135 5.19 1.17 -8.92
C ILE A 135 6.72 1.36 -8.82
N ARG A 136 7.50 0.28 -8.86
CA ARG A 136 8.97 0.31 -8.81
C ARG A 136 9.58 0.98 -10.06
N ILE A 137 9.06 0.66 -11.25
CA ILE A 137 9.62 1.20 -12.52
C ILE A 137 9.09 2.60 -12.86
N ASN A 138 7.89 2.96 -12.41
CA ASN A 138 7.29 4.28 -12.64
C ASN A 138 7.57 5.25 -11.49
N ASN A 139 8.82 5.25 -11.00
CA ASN A 139 9.25 6.24 -10.03
C ASN A 139 9.33 7.61 -10.71
N ALA A 140 8.54 8.57 -10.23
CA ALA A 140 8.27 9.84 -10.91
C ALA A 140 9.49 10.78 -11.00
N ASP A 141 10.58 10.50 -10.26
CA ASP A 141 11.65 11.48 -10.01
C ASP A 141 13.09 11.06 -10.40
N ILE A 142 13.33 9.96 -11.13
CA ILE A 142 14.71 9.59 -11.50
C ILE A 142 14.88 9.33 -12.99
N THR A 143 15.57 10.27 -13.63
CA THR A 143 16.30 10.10 -14.89
C THR A 143 17.43 9.07 -14.72
N ALA A 144 17.10 7.80 -14.56
CA ALA A 144 17.91 6.60 -14.80
C ALA A 144 17.17 5.39 -14.24
N ILE A 145 16.67 4.54 -15.13
CA ILE A 145 16.10 3.23 -14.82
C ILE A 145 17.22 2.37 -14.24
N HIS A 146 17.28 2.24 -12.93
CA HIS A 146 17.98 1.14 -12.27
C HIS A 146 17.12 0.64 -11.13
N THR A 147 15.96 0.07 -11.45
CA THR A 147 15.34 -0.88 -10.51
C THR A 147 16.24 -2.10 -10.39
N ASN A 148 16.16 -2.85 -9.29
CA ASN A 148 16.91 -4.11 -9.17
C ASN A 148 16.44 -5.22 -10.13
N PHE A 149 15.32 -5.02 -10.84
CA PHE A 149 14.84 -5.95 -11.86
C PHE A 149 15.76 -5.97 -13.08
N ASP A 150 16.19 -7.16 -13.49
CA ASP A 150 16.99 -7.33 -14.70
C ASP A 150 16.17 -7.13 -16.00
N ASP A 151 16.87 -6.79 -17.08
CA ASP A 151 16.25 -6.48 -18.37
C ASP A 151 15.44 -7.65 -18.95
N LEU A 152 15.87 -8.91 -18.70
CA LEU A 152 15.19 -10.09 -19.21
C LEU A 152 13.86 -10.29 -18.47
N PHE A 153 13.85 -10.17 -17.15
CA PHE A 153 12.66 -10.26 -16.32
C PHE A 153 11.65 -9.16 -16.70
N LEU A 154 12.11 -7.91 -16.87
CA LEU A 154 11.24 -6.81 -17.30
C LEU A 154 10.69 -7.03 -18.71
N LEU A 155 11.49 -7.57 -19.63
CA LEU A 155 11.02 -7.92 -20.97
C LEU A 155 9.93 -9.01 -20.91
N GLU A 156 10.15 -10.07 -20.15
CA GLU A 156 9.16 -11.14 -19.96
C GLU A 156 7.87 -10.61 -19.33
N TRP A 157 7.98 -9.81 -18.26
CA TRP A 157 6.86 -9.16 -17.61
C TRP A 157 6.05 -8.30 -18.60
N ASN A 158 6.72 -7.45 -19.39
CA ASN A 158 6.06 -6.63 -20.40
C ASN A 158 5.33 -7.48 -21.46
N LEU A 159 5.95 -8.56 -21.94
CA LEU A 159 5.34 -9.48 -22.92
C LEU A 159 4.12 -10.22 -22.37
N ILE A 160 4.12 -10.58 -21.08
CA ILE A 160 3.00 -11.25 -20.42
C ILE A 160 1.85 -10.27 -20.14
N CYS A 161 2.21 -9.03 -19.80
CA CYS A 161 1.26 -7.97 -19.50
C CYS A 161 0.65 -7.35 -20.75
N ASN A 162 1.27 -7.41 -21.92
CA ASN A 162 0.69 -7.21 -23.27
C ASN A 162 -0.60 -6.33 -23.36
N ASN A 163 -0.49 -5.02 -23.12
CA ASN A 163 -1.61 -4.05 -23.08
C ASN A 163 -2.76 -4.35 -22.09
N LYS A 164 -2.60 -5.27 -21.14
CA LYS A 164 -3.49 -5.42 -19.98
C LYS A 164 -3.39 -4.17 -19.13
N ILE A 165 -4.47 -3.85 -18.41
CA ILE A 165 -4.56 -2.69 -17.53
C ILE A 165 -3.53 -2.86 -16.42
N ILE A 166 -2.35 -2.25 -16.60
CA ILE A 166 -1.40 -2.04 -15.53
C ILE A 166 -1.96 -0.87 -14.72
N LEU A 167 -2.27 -1.13 -13.45
CA LEU A 167 -2.83 -0.12 -12.57
C LEU A 167 -1.74 0.91 -12.26
N ASP A 168 -2.01 2.17 -12.59
CA ASP A 168 -1.20 3.25 -12.04
C ASP A 168 -1.34 3.30 -10.51
N LYS A 169 -0.45 4.03 -9.82
CA LYS A 169 -0.44 4.12 -8.35
C LYS A 169 -1.79 4.51 -7.76
N LYS A 170 -2.52 5.43 -8.41
CA LYS A 170 -3.84 5.91 -7.95
C LYS A 170 -4.93 4.86 -8.19
N GLN A 171 -4.91 4.20 -9.34
CA GLN A 171 -5.84 3.11 -9.63
C GLN A 171 -5.62 1.92 -8.70
N ALA A 172 -4.36 1.56 -8.44
CA ALA A 172 -3.98 0.49 -7.54
C ALA A 172 -4.50 0.76 -6.12
N ILE A 173 -4.19 1.92 -5.52
CA ILE A 173 -4.65 2.21 -4.15
C ILE A 173 -6.17 2.19 -4.03
N LEU A 174 -6.91 2.70 -5.02
CA LEU A 174 -8.37 2.69 -5.00
C LEU A 174 -8.96 1.28 -5.12
N GLN A 175 -8.32 0.40 -5.89
CA GLN A 175 -8.74 -1.01 -5.97
C GLN A 175 -8.41 -1.79 -4.70
N ILE A 176 -7.24 -1.55 -4.10
CA ILE A 176 -6.83 -2.15 -2.83
C ILE A 176 -7.82 -1.79 -1.72
N ILE A 177 -8.18 -0.49 -1.61
CA ILE A 177 -9.17 -0.01 -0.63
C ILE A 177 -10.53 -0.70 -0.82
N GLY A 178 -10.94 -0.89 -2.08
CA GLY A 178 -12.22 -1.51 -2.41
C GLY A 178 -13.44 -0.63 -2.16
N SER A 179 -14.61 -1.26 -2.00
CA SER A 179 -15.90 -0.61 -1.79
C SER A 179 -16.38 -0.75 -0.35
N PHE A 180 -17.06 0.27 0.17
CA PHE A 180 -17.56 0.26 1.55
C PHE A 180 -19.05 -0.04 1.64
N PRO A 181 -19.50 -0.84 2.62
CA PRO A 181 -20.91 -1.01 2.92
C PRO A 181 -21.51 0.31 3.44
N LYS A 182 -22.79 0.55 3.11
CA LYS A 182 -23.49 1.81 3.39
C LYS A 182 -23.89 2.05 4.86
N ASN A 183 -23.72 1.07 5.76
CA ASN A 183 -24.22 1.15 7.14
C ASN A 183 -23.10 1.08 8.19
N GLU A 184 -23.23 1.98 9.16
CA GLU A 184 -22.16 2.65 9.90
C GLU A 184 -21.98 2.07 11.31
N ASP A 185 -21.00 1.20 11.50
CA ASP A 185 -20.26 1.15 12.77
C ASP A 185 -18.79 0.83 12.51
N ILE A 186 -17.93 1.83 12.73
CA ILE A 186 -16.47 1.73 12.58
C ILE A 186 -15.92 0.59 13.44
N HIS A 187 -16.56 0.31 14.60
CA HIS A 187 -16.11 -0.75 15.50
C HIS A 187 -16.32 -2.16 14.97
N SER A 188 -17.12 -2.34 13.92
CA SER A 188 -17.33 -3.63 13.26
C SER A 188 -16.46 -3.84 12.03
N TRP A 189 -15.67 -2.84 11.64
CA TRP A 189 -14.85 -2.91 10.43
C TRP A 189 -13.51 -3.58 10.75
N GLU A 190 -12.97 -4.28 9.75
CA GLU A 190 -11.57 -4.68 9.79
C GLU A 190 -10.67 -3.44 9.86
N LEU A 191 -9.43 -3.63 10.30
CA LEU A 191 -8.50 -2.50 10.52
C LEU A 191 -7.75 -2.10 9.24
N GLY A 192 -7.48 -3.07 8.35
CA GLY A 192 -6.68 -2.91 7.15
C GLY A 192 -7.28 -2.00 6.05
N LEU A 193 -6.57 -1.90 4.93
CA LEU A 193 -6.97 -1.09 3.79
C LEU A 193 -8.19 -1.67 3.07
N HIS A 194 -8.21 -2.98 2.84
CA HIS A 194 -9.24 -3.59 2.03
C HIS A 194 -10.55 -3.67 2.81
N GLN A 195 -11.52 -2.83 2.43
CA GLN A 195 -12.84 -2.74 3.07
C GLN A 195 -12.78 -2.46 4.59
N GLY A 196 -11.65 -1.99 5.09
CA GLY A 196 -11.42 -1.72 6.51
C GLY A 196 -11.30 -0.23 6.85
N SER A 197 -11.13 0.04 8.14
CA SER A 197 -11.13 1.38 8.73
C SER A 197 -10.01 2.27 8.18
N SER A 198 -8.79 1.74 8.03
CA SER A 198 -7.67 2.51 7.46
C SER A 198 -7.93 2.84 5.99
N GLY A 199 -8.48 1.90 5.21
CA GLY A 199 -8.86 2.16 3.82
C GLY A 199 -9.97 3.18 3.68
N TYR A 200 -10.98 3.13 4.55
CA TYR A 200 -12.07 4.11 4.54
C TYR A 200 -11.57 5.51 4.82
N GLY A 201 -10.76 5.65 5.87
CA GLY A 201 -10.14 6.92 6.24
C GLY A 201 -9.23 7.43 5.13
N LEU A 202 -8.40 6.56 4.55
CA LEU A 202 -7.50 6.93 3.46
C LEU A 202 -8.26 7.40 2.22
N ARG A 203 -9.36 6.72 1.86
CA ARG A 203 -10.23 7.15 0.77
C ARG A 203 -10.78 8.56 0.98
N TRP A 204 -11.24 8.87 2.19
CA TRP A 204 -11.70 10.22 2.53
C TRP A 204 -10.61 11.28 2.43
N ILE A 205 -9.34 10.93 2.69
CA ILE A 205 -8.21 11.84 2.52
C ILE A 205 -7.89 12.04 1.04
N LEU A 206 -7.88 10.96 0.24
CA LEU A 206 -7.50 10.96 -1.19
C LEU A 206 -8.58 11.51 -2.12
N GLU A 207 -9.86 11.27 -1.83
CA GLU A 207 -10.97 11.87 -2.57
C GLU A 207 -11.14 13.32 -2.08
N GLU A 208 -10.67 14.28 -2.86
CA GLU A 208 -11.05 15.68 -2.68
C GLU A 208 -12.59 15.75 -2.73
N THR A 209 -13.24 16.00 -1.59
CA THR A 209 -14.66 16.36 -1.62
C THR A 209 -14.78 17.57 -2.54
N PRO A 210 -15.56 17.52 -3.65
CA PRO A 210 -15.84 18.74 -4.37
C PRO A 210 -16.48 19.69 -3.36
N VAL A 211 -15.84 20.84 -3.16
CA VAL A 211 -16.47 21.96 -2.48
C VAL A 211 -17.71 22.25 -3.32
N TYR A 212 -18.88 21.86 -2.84
CA TYR A 212 -20.14 22.31 -3.41
C TYR A 212 -20.13 23.84 -3.28
N SER A 213 -19.75 24.51 -4.37
CA SER A 213 -19.86 25.95 -4.49
C SER A 213 -21.33 26.30 -4.71
N GLY A 214 -21.94 26.87 -3.67
CA GLY A 214 -23.04 27.84 -3.75
C GLY A 214 -24.38 27.36 -4.28
#